data_AF-A0A2E5XB24-F1
#
_entry.id   AF-A0A2E5XB24-F1
#
_cell.length_a   1.000
_cell.length_b   1.000
_cell.length_c   1.000
_cell.angle_alpha   90.00
_cell.angle_beta   90.00
_cell.angle_gamma   90.00
#
_symmetry.space_group_name_H-M   'P 1'
#
loop_
_entity.id
_entity.type
_entity.pdbx_description
1 polymer ?
#
loop_
_entity_poly.entity_id
_entity_poly.type
_entity_poly.pdbx_seq_one_letter_code
_entity_poly.pdbx_strand_id
1 'polypeptide(L)' 'MILDKKKFRKGIKKIGVAIALLPGPILFVAGSHNDNLSAIIKFSLPIIGVICMAISLIMGIIGLKIILSSFFEKPNE' A
#
# COMPACT_ATOMS: atom_id res chain seq x y z
N MET A 1 -14.46 -18.82 16.31
CA MET A 1 -13.41 -18.13 15.54
C MET A 1 -12.42 -17.55 16.54
N ILE A 2 -11.23 -18.13 16.69
CA ILE A 2 -10.23 -17.60 17.63
C ILE A 2 -9.38 -16.61 16.83
N LEU A 3 -9.57 -15.32 17.10
CA LEU A 3 -8.82 -14.26 16.44
C LEU A 3 -7.47 -14.07 17.13
N ASP A 4 -6.36 -14.32 16.42
CA ASP A 4 -5.05 -13.89 16.88
C ASP A 4 -4.93 -12.37 16.77
N LYS A 5 -5.19 -11.67 17.88
CA LYS A 5 -5.16 -10.20 17.97
C LYS A 5 -3.82 -9.61 17.55
N LYS A 6 -2.69 -10.32 17.74
CA LYS A 6 -1.36 -9.81 17.35
C LYS A 6 -1.19 -9.83 15.83
N LYS A 7 -1.53 -10.96 15.18
CA LYS A 7 -1.49 -11.08 13.71
C LYS A 7 -2.47 -10.11 13.05
N PHE A 8 -3.70 -10.04 13.56
CA PHE A 8 -4.73 -9.13 13.05
C PHE A 8 -4.26 -7.66 13.11
N ARG A 9 -3.71 -7.20 14.24
CA ARG A 9 -3.18 -5.84 14.37
C ARG A 9 -2.02 -5.57 13.41
N LYS A 10 -1.15 -6.56 13.15
CA LYS A 10 -0.05 -6.46 12.17
C LYS A 10 -0.58 -6.33 10.73
N GLY A 11 -1.63 -7.07 10.39
CA GLY A 11 -2.31 -6.98 9.10
C GLY A 11 -2.96 -5.62 8.88
N ILE A 12 -3.72 -5.11 9.85
CA ILE A 12 -4.34 -3.77 9.80
C ILE A 12 -3.29 -2.66 9.64
N LYS A 13 -2.14 -2.74 10.35
CA LYS A 13 -1.04 -1.77 10.16
C LYS A 13 -0.52 -1.74 8.72
N LYS A 14 -0.37 -2.90 8.09
CA LYS A 14 0.08 -2.99 6.69
C LYS A 14 -0.96 -2.44 5.71
N ILE A 15 -2.24 -2.69 5.95
CA ILE A 15 -3.33 -2.07 5.18
C ILE A 15 -3.33 -0.56 5.37
N GLY A 16 -3.09 -0.05 6.59
CA GLY A 16 -2.95 1.38 6.85
C GLY A 16 -1.82 2.02 6.03
N VAL A 17 -0.67 1.34 5.90
CA VAL A 17 0.44 1.79 5.04
C VAL A 17 0.02 1.79 3.56
N ALA A 18 -0.71 0.78 3.11
CA ALA A 18 -1.21 0.73 1.73
C ALA A 18 -2.16 1.89 1.42
N ILE A 19 -3.07 2.22 2.36
CA ILE A 19 -4.01 3.34 2.25
C ILE A 19 -3.27 4.68 2.27
N ALA A 20 -2.24 4.84 3.10
CA ALA A 20 -1.43 6.06 3.14
C ALA A 20 -0.69 6.33 1.81
N LEU A 21 -0.43 5.27 1.03
CA LEU A 21 0.24 5.33 -0.28
C LEU A 21 -0.74 5.36 -1.47
N LEU A 22 -2.06 5.37 -1.23
CA LEU A 22 -3.08 5.58 -2.26
C LEU A 22 -2.95 6.88 -3.07
N PRO A 23 -2.29 7.97 -2.60
CA PRO A 23 -2.02 9.13 -3.45
C PRO A 23 -1.06 8.86 -4.62
N GLY A 24 -0.45 7.67 -4.73
CA GLY A 24 0.45 7.29 -5.82
C GLY A 24 -0.07 7.56 -7.25
N PRO A 25 -1.32 7.20 -7.62
CA PRO A 25 -1.90 7.54 -8.91
C PRO A 25 -2.06 9.05 -9.12
N ILE A 26 -2.37 9.81 -8.06
CA ILE A 26 -2.50 11.27 -8.13
C ILE A 26 -1.13 11.89 -8.46
N LEU A 27 -0.06 11.42 -7.81
CA LEU A 27 1.31 11.84 -8.11
C LEU A 27 1.73 11.49 -9.55
N PHE A 28 1.30 10.32 -10.04
CA PHE A 28 1.57 9.91 -11.42
C PHE A 28 0.88 10.81 -12.46
N VAL A 29 -0.41 11.10 -12.27
CA VAL A 29 -1.17 11.97 -13.17
C VAL A 29 -0.66 13.41 -13.10
N ALA A 30 -0.39 13.93 -11.90
CA ALA A 30 0.11 15.28 -11.69
C ALA A 30 1.48 15.53 -12.33
N GLY A 31 2.36 14.52 -12.35
CA GLY A 31 3.66 14.61 -13.01
C GLY A 31 3.61 14.44 -14.53
N SER A 32 2.65 13.67 -15.06
CA SER A 32 2.58 13.35 -16.49
C SER A 32 1.86 14.40 -17.34
N HIS A 33 0.90 15.15 -16.77
CA HIS A 33 0.02 16.06 -17.51
C HIS A 33 0.27 17.55 -17.25
N ASN A 34 1.33 17.92 -16.53
CA ASN A 34 1.56 19.29 -16.13
C ASN A 34 2.79 19.88 -16.82
N ASP A 35 2.55 20.65 -17.88
CA ASP A 35 3.60 21.23 -18.74
C ASP A 35 4.32 22.44 -18.12
N ASN A 36 3.76 23.00 -17.04
CA ASN A 36 4.35 24.14 -16.32
C ASN A 36 5.40 23.72 -15.27
N LEU A 37 5.62 22.41 -15.07
CA LEU A 37 6.61 21.91 -14.13
C LEU A 37 7.99 21.75 -14.76
N SER A 38 9.02 22.04 -13.95
CA SER A 38 10.42 21.78 -14.29
C SER A 38 10.60 20.32 -14.76
N ALA A 39 11.42 20.11 -15.79
CA ALA A 39 11.67 18.80 -16.40
C ALA A 39 12.09 17.72 -15.39
N ILE A 40 12.84 18.11 -14.35
CA ILE A 40 13.27 17.22 -13.26
C ILE A 40 12.06 16.70 -12.46
N ILE A 41 11.10 17.59 -12.20
CA ILE A 41 9.91 17.28 -11.42
C ILE A 41 8.90 16.47 -12.26
N LYS A 42 8.77 16.80 -13.54
CA LYS A 42 7.96 16.07 -14.54
C LYS A 42 8.40 14.61 -14.69
N PHE A 43 9.71 14.33 -14.58
CA PHE A 43 10.24 12.97 -14.67
C PHE A 43 10.19 12.21 -13.32
N SER A 44 10.41 12.89 -12.20
CA SER A 44 10.49 12.25 -10.88
C SER A 44 9.12 11.95 -10.26
N LEU A 45 8.10 12.78 -10.43
CA LEU A 45 6.76 12.53 -9.87
C LEU A 45 6.11 11.23 -10.38
N PRO A 46 6.14 10.93 -11.69
CA PRO A 46 5.58 9.68 -12.20
C PRO A 46 6.29 8.45 -11.64
N ILE A 47 7.62 8.50 -11.52
CA ILE A 47 8.42 7.40 -10.95
C ILE A 47 8.04 7.19 -9.48
N ILE A 48 7.99 8.26 -8.69
CA ILE A 48 7.56 8.19 -7.28
C ILE A 48 6.13 7.67 -7.17
N GLY A 49 5.24 8.10 -8.08
CA GLY A 49 3.85 7.64 -8.16
C GLY A 49 3.76 6.13 -8.41
N VAL A 50 4.50 5.61 -9.40
CA VAL A 50 4.57 4.17 -9.70
C VAL A 50 5.13 3.37 -8.53
N ILE A 51 6.18 3.85 -7.87
CA ILE A 51 6.74 3.20 -6.67
C ILE A 51 5.71 3.17 -5.54
N CYS A 52 5.01 4.28 -5.28
CA CYS A 52 3.95 4.35 -4.27
C CYS A 52 2.81 3.36 -4.57
N MET A 53 2.38 3.28 -5.83
CA MET A 53 1.37 2.34 -6.28
C MET A 53 1.81 0.87 -6.08
N ALA A 54 3.03 0.53 -6.47
CA ALA A 54 3.57 -0.82 -6.30
C ALA A 54 3.67 -1.21 -4.82
N ILE A 55 4.19 -0.34 -3.96
CA ILE A 55 4.30 -0.60 -2.51
C ILE A 55 2.91 -0.71 -1.88
N SER A 56 1.96 0.14 -2.29
CA SER A 56 0.57 0.09 -1.81
C SER A 56 -0.07 -1.26 -2.12
N LEU A 57 0.05 -1.76 -3.36
CA LEU A 57 -0.44 -3.08 -3.76
C LEU A 57 0.21 -4.20 -2.95
N ILE A 58 1.53 -4.20 -2.84
CA ILE A 58 2.27 -5.24 -2.09
C ILE A 58 1.85 -5.26 -0.62
N MET A 59 1.81 -4.10 0.04
CA MET A 59 1.40 -4.00 1.44
C MET A 59 -0.07 -4.33 1.65
N GLY A 60 -0.95 -3.97 0.70
CA GLY A 60 -2.36 -4.33 0.70
C GLY A 60 -2.56 -5.84 0.64
N ILE A 61 -1.92 -6.52 -0.32
CA ILE A 61 -2.00 -7.98 -0.48
C ILE A 61 -1.42 -8.70 0.76
N ILE A 62 -0.26 -8.28 1.25
CA ILE A 62 0.34 -8.89 2.45
C ILE A 62 -0.53 -8.65 3.69
N GLY A 63 -1.06 -7.43 3.85
CA GLY A 63 -1.96 -7.08 4.94
C GLY A 63 -3.22 -7.95 4.93
N LEU A 64 -3.85 -8.09 3.76
CA LEU A 64 -5.03 -8.92 3.57
C LEU A 64 -4.73 -10.40 3.88
N LYS A 65 -3.59 -10.93 3.40
CA LYS A 65 -3.17 -12.30 3.68
C LYS A 65 -3.00 -12.55 5.18
N ILE A 66 -2.40 -11.62 5.91
CA ILE A 66 -2.20 -11.73 7.38
C ILE A 66 -3.53 -11.64 8.12
N ILE A 67 -4.45 -10.76 7.68
CA ILE A 67 -5.78 -10.64 8.27
C ILE A 67 -6.54 -11.96 8.08
N LEU A 68 -6.58 -12.47 6.85
CA LEU A 68 -7.26 -13.74 6.54
C LEU A 68 -6.64 -14.89 7.32
N SER A 69 -5.30 -15.00 7.36
CA SER A 69 -4.65 -16.06 8.12
C SER A 69 -4.93 -15.99 9.61
N SER A 70 -5.15 -14.80 10.19
CA SER A 70 -5.54 -14.64 11.59
C SER A 70 -6.93 -15.16 11.96
N PHE A 71 -7.78 -15.45 10.97
CA PHE A 71 -9.12 -16.04 11.17
C PHE A 71 -9.17 -17.54 10.88
N PHE A 72 -8.36 -18.02 9.94
CA PHE A 72 -8.39 -19.42 9.46
C PHE A 72 -7.30 -20.31 10.02
N GLU A 73 -6.18 -19.74 10.47
CA GLU A 73 -5.21 -20.50 11.26
C GLU A 73 -5.85 -20.78 12.62
N LYS A 74 -6.22 -22.05 12.87
CA LYS A 74 -6.49 -22.50 14.23
C LYS A 74 -5.27 -22.14 15.08
N PRO A 75 -5.45 -21.64 16.31
CA PRO A 75 -4.39 -21.64 17.30
C PRO A 75 -4.13 -23.10 17.68
N ASN A 76 -3.51 -23.86 16.79
CA ASN A 76 -3.10 -25.22 17.05
C ASN A 76 -1.59 -25.18 17.30
N GLU A 77 -1.26 -25.55 18.53
CA GLU A 77 0.06 -25.63 19.19
C GLU A 77 0.60 -24.33 19.81
#